data_AF-A0A076FNX7-F1
#
_entry.id   AF-A0A076FNX7-F1
#
_cell.length_a   1.000
_cell.length_b   1.000
_cell.length_c   1.000
_cell.angle_alpha   90.00
_cell.angle_beta   90.00
_cell.angle_gamma   90.00
#
_symmetry.space_group_name_H-M   'P 1'
#
loop_
_entity.id
_entity.type
_entity.pdbx_description
1 polymer ?
#
loop_
_entity_poly.entity_id
_entity_poly.type
_entity_poly.pdbx_seq_one_letter_code
_entity_poly.pdbx_strand_id
1 'polypeptide(L)'
;RREELIECLEYFTLLWNKRVNEEPRHDLVSMLAHGESTRNMDPVEYLGNLVLLIVGGNDTTRNSISGGVRFLNENPAEYKKLRDNPGLIRNMVAEIIRYQTPLAYMRRTATRQTELAGQTIQAGDKVLMWYVSGNRDSRVISEADRFLIDRKDARRHLSFGFGI
;
A
#
# COMPACT_ATOMS: atom_id res chain seq x y z
N ARG A 1 5.79 17.47 16.37
CA ARG A 1 6.39 16.37 15.57
C ARG A 1 7.11 15.29 16.39
N ARG A 2 8.14 15.59 17.21
CA ARG A 2 8.75 14.56 18.08
C ARG A 2 7.88 14.23 19.30
N GLU A 3 7.25 15.24 19.89
CA GLU A 3 6.31 15.11 21.02
C GLU A 3 5.10 14.23 20.65
N GLU A 4 4.46 14.48 19.50
CA GLU A 4 3.31 13.68 19.02
C GLU A 4 3.65 12.18 18.85
N LEU A 5 4.88 11.86 18.44
CA LEU A 5 5.32 10.46 18.31
C LEU A 5 5.57 9.80 19.68
N ILE A 6 5.99 10.59 20.68
CA ILE A 6 6.16 10.13 22.06
C ILE A 6 4.80 9.86 22.69
N GLU A 7 3.83 10.76 22.55
CA GLU A 7 2.45 10.54 23.02
C GLU A 7 1.82 9.29 22.38
N CYS A 8 2.07 9.06 21.09
CA CYS A 8 1.66 7.84 20.40
C CYS A 8 2.26 6.59 21.06
N LEU A 9 3.58 6.60 21.31
CA LEU A 9 4.26 5.49 21.98
C LEU A 9 3.69 5.25 23.38
N GLU A 10 3.50 6.29 24.17
CA GLU A 10 2.95 6.19 25.53
C GLU A 10 1.57 5.54 25.51
N TYR A 11 0.68 6.01 24.62
CA TYR A 11 -0.67 5.45 24.49
C TYR A 11 -0.63 3.97 24.08
N PHE A 12 0.15 3.62 23.07
CA PHE A 12 0.23 2.24 22.60
C PHE A 12 0.97 1.30 23.56
N THR A 13 1.85 1.83 24.41
CA THR A 13 2.46 1.08 25.51
C THR A 13 1.44 0.78 26.61
N LEU A 14 0.60 1.76 26.97
CA LEU A 14 -0.51 1.53 27.90
C LEU A 14 -1.47 0.46 27.36
N LEU A 15 -1.80 0.52 26.06
CA LEU A 15 -2.66 -0.46 25.42
C LEU A 15 -2.02 -1.86 25.38
N TRP A 16 -0.71 -1.94 25.09
CA TRP A 16 0.04 -3.20 25.15
C TRP A 16 -0.01 -3.83 26.53
N ASN A 17 0.32 -3.06 27.57
CA ASN A 17 0.32 -3.53 28.96
C ASN A 17 -1.08 -3.98 29.42
N LYS A 18 -2.13 -3.39 28.87
CA LYS A 18 -3.49 -3.90 29.08
C LYS A 18 -3.70 -5.22 28.35
N ARG A 19 -3.33 -5.31 27.08
CA ARG A 19 -3.57 -6.48 26.23
C ARG A 19 -2.82 -7.74 26.68
N VAL A 20 -1.60 -7.62 27.18
CA VAL A 20 -0.81 -8.79 27.66
C VAL A 20 -1.42 -9.47 28.88
N ASN A 21 -2.31 -8.78 29.61
CA ASN A 21 -2.99 -9.29 30.80
C ASN A 21 -4.46 -9.67 30.54
N GLU A 22 -4.91 -9.63 29.28
CA GLU A 22 -6.26 -10.02 28.87
C GLU A 22 -6.21 -11.24 27.95
N GLU A 23 -7.33 -11.95 27.80
CA GLU A 23 -7.46 -12.99 26.77
C GLU A 23 -7.18 -12.42 25.38
N PRO A 24 -6.52 -13.19 24.48
CA PRO A 24 -6.21 -12.76 23.13
C PRO A 24 -7.45 -12.27 22.36
N ARG A 25 -7.29 -11.14 21.65
CA ARG A 25 -8.33 -10.50 20.84
C ARG A 25 -7.88 -10.36 19.39
N HIS A 26 -8.84 -10.16 18.50
CA HIS A 26 -8.60 -9.97 17.08
C HIS A 26 -8.23 -8.51 16.73
N ASP A 27 -7.24 -7.96 17.44
CA ASP A 27 -6.65 -6.65 17.16
C ASP A 27 -5.11 -6.76 17.10
N LEU A 28 -4.48 -5.89 16.32
CA LEU A 28 -3.05 -5.98 16.04
C LEU A 28 -2.20 -5.91 17.32
N VAL A 29 -2.58 -5.09 18.30
CA VAL A 29 -1.81 -4.95 19.55
C VAL A 29 -1.89 -6.24 20.35
N SER A 30 -3.07 -6.85 20.43
CA SER A 30 -3.25 -8.15 21.07
C SER A 30 -2.49 -9.26 20.34
N MET A 31 -2.49 -9.28 19.00
CA MET A 31 -1.72 -10.25 18.22
C MET A 31 -0.21 -10.12 18.47
N LEU A 32 0.33 -8.90 18.51
CA LEU A 32 1.74 -8.68 18.80
C LEU A 32 2.09 -9.03 20.26
N ALA A 33 1.22 -8.71 21.21
CA ALA A 33 1.43 -8.99 22.64
C ALA A 33 1.47 -10.49 22.96
N HIS A 34 0.68 -11.30 22.24
CA HIS A 34 0.59 -12.76 22.47
C HIS A 34 1.42 -13.60 21.49
N GLY A 35 1.98 -13.00 20.44
CA GLY A 35 2.80 -13.71 19.47
C GLY A 35 4.12 -14.18 20.07
N GLU A 36 4.48 -15.45 19.87
CA GLU A 36 5.72 -16.03 20.43
C GLU A 36 6.99 -15.27 20.00
N SER A 37 7.01 -14.79 18.76
CA SER A 37 8.13 -14.03 18.18
C SER A 37 8.09 -12.53 18.47
N THR A 38 6.99 -11.99 19.01
CA THR A 38 6.76 -10.55 19.16
C THR A 38 6.50 -10.10 20.60
N ARG A 39 6.19 -11.02 21.52
CA ARG A 39 5.90 -10.71 22.93
C ARG A 39 7.03 -10.01 23.70
N ASN A 40 8.27 -10.16 23.22
CA ASN A 40 9.48 -9.55 23.80
C ASN A 40 10.10 -8.49 22.86
N MET A 41 9.31 -7.92 21.94
CA MET A 41 9.78 -6.93 20.97
C MET A 41 10.30 -5.66 21.66
N ASP A 42 11.37 -5.09 21.13
CA ASP A 42 11.93 -3.83 21.64
C ASP A 42 10.92 -2.67 21.47
N PRO A 43 10.77 -1.76 22.45
CA PRO A 43 9.80 -0.65 22.35
C PRO A 43 9.99 0.25 21.12
N VAL A 44 11.22 0.41 20.62
CA VAL A 44 11.50 1.20 19.41
C VAL A 44 11.05 0.44 18.16
N GLU A 45 11.25 -0.87 18.10
CA GLU A 45 10.74 -1.73 17.03
C GLU A 45 9.21 -1.76 17.01
N TYR A 46 8.58 -1.84 18.19
CA TYR A 46 7.13 -1.76 18.35
C TYR A 46 6.58 -0.43 17.83
N LEU A 47 7.19 0.71 18.22
CA LEU A 47 6.81 2.02 17.70
C LEU A 47 6.95 2.09 16.18
N GLY A 48 8.05 1.58 15.63
CA GLY A 48 8.30 1.52 14.19
C GLY A 48 7.20 0.77 13.45
N ASN A 49 6.82 -0.41 13.94
CA ASN A 49 5.75 -1.22 13.38
C ASN A 49 4.38 -0.53 13.43
N LEU A 50 4.05 0.11 14.56
CA LEU A 50 2.80 0.86 14.70
C LEU A 50 2.71 2.03 13.73
N VAL A 51 3.76 2.85 13.65
CA VAL A 51 3.80 3.99 12.73
C VAL A 51 3.70 3.51 11.29
N LEU A 52 4.42 2.44 10.93
CA LEU A 52 4.35 1.84 9.60
C LEU A 52 2.94 1.40 9.23
N LEU A 53 2.20 0.78 10.16
CA LEU A 53 0.86 0.27 9.92
C LEU A 53 -0.19 1.38 9.89
N ILE A 54 -0.09 2.37 10.79
CA ILE A 54 -0.98 3.54 10.80
C ILE A 54 -0.85 4.32 9.49
N VAL A 55 0.39 4.60 9.08
CA VAL A 55 0.65 5.36 7.84
C VAL A 55 0.33 4.51 6.61
N GLY A 56 0.83 3.27 6.56
CA GLY A 56 0.69 2.37 5.42
C GLY A 56 -0.76 1.98 5.12
N GLY A 57 -1.60 1.84 6.14
CA GLY A 57 -3.01 1.46 5.99
C GLY A 57 -3.98 2.62 5.74
N ASN A 58 -3.63 3.85 6.15
CA ASN A 58 -4.55 4.99 6.11
C ASN A 58 -4.46 5.77 4.79
N ASP A 59 -3.30 6.35 4.47
CA ASP A 59 -3.18 7.32 3.37
C ASP A 59 -3.41 6.66 2.00
N THR A 60 -2.88 5.45 1.81
CA THR A 60 -3.02 4.68 0.57
C THR A 60 -4.48 4.30 0.28
N THR A 61 -5.20 3.84 1.31
CA THR A 61 -6.62 3.51 1.24
C THR A 61 -7.48 4.75 1.01
N ARG A 62 -7.21 5.83 1.76
CA ARG A 62 -7.88 7.12 1.63
C ARG A 62 -7.80 7.64 0.19
N ASN A 63 -6.60 7.68 -0.38
CA ASN A 63 -6.39 8.19 -1.73
C ASN A 63 -7.04 7.28 -2.78
N SER A 64 -7.11 5.97 -2.56
CA SER A 64 -7.84 5.04 -3.43
C SER A 64 -9.35 5.31 -3.41
N ILE A 65 -9.94 5.56 -2.25
CA ILE A 65 -11.38 5.88 -2.12
C ILE A 65 -11.69 7.21 -2.82
N SER A 66 -10.91 8.26 -2.53
CA SER A 66 -11.05 9.57 -3.18
C SER A 66 -10.90 9.48 -4.70
N GLY A 67 -9.88 8.74 -5.16
CA GLY A 67 -9.66 8.45 -6.57
C GLY A 67 -10.86 7.73 -7.20
N GLY A 68 -11.39 6.70 -6.56
CA GLY A 68 -12.54 5.94 -7.06
C GLY A 68 -13.77 6.83 -7.33
N VAL A 69 -14.13 7.70 -6.39
CA VAL A 69 -15.23 8.67 -6.57
C VAL A 69 -14.96 9.60 -7.75
N ARG A 70 -13.74 10.16 -7.81
CA ARG A 70 -13.33 11.06 -8.88
C ARG A 70 -13.35 10.38 -10.26
N PHE A 71 -12.76 9.20 -10.40
CA PHE A 71 -12.62 8.51 -11.68
C PHE A 71 -13.96 8.05 -12.24
N LEU A 72 -14.89 7.59 -11.38
CA LEU A 72 -16.24 7.26 -11.81
C LEU A 72 -17.01 8.51 -12.27
N ASN A 73 -16.80 9.66 -11.63
CA ASN A 73 -17.38 10.93 -12.06
C ASN A 73 -16.80 11.43 -13.39
N GLU A 74 -15.49 11.28 -13.61
CA GLU A 74 -14.81 11.62 -14.86
C GLU A 74 -15.14 10.65 -16.01
N ASN A 75 -15.63 9.44 -15.70
CA ASN A 75 -15.94 8.38 -16.67
C ASN A 75 -17.40 7.89 -16.51
N PRO A 76 -18.40 8.70 -16.88
CA PRO A 76 -19.82 8.38 -16.64
C PRO A 76 -20.29 7.10 -17.33
N ALA A 77 -19.67 6.70 -18.45
CA ALA A 77 -19.96 5.43 -19.11
C ALA A 77 -19.57 4.23 -18.23
N GLU A 78 -18.40 4.26 -17.59
CA GLU A 78 -17.97 3.22 -16.64
C GLU A 78 -18.87 3.21 -15.40
N TYR A 79 -19.27 4.40 -14.90
CA TYR A 79 -20.20 4.48 -13.79
C TYR A 79 -21.58 3.90 -14.13
N LYS A 80 -22.09 4.14 -15.35
CA LYS A 80 -23.31 3.49 -15.84
C LYS A 80 -23.16 1.97 -15.90
N LYS A 81 -22.06 1.46 -16.47
CA LYS A 81 -21.78 0.00 -16.48
C LYS A 81 -21.81 -0.60 -15.08
N LEU A 82 -21.21 0.07 -14.09
CA LEU A 82 -21.23 -0.37 -12.70
C LEU A 82 -22.64 -0.42 -12.12
N ARG A 83 -23.46 0.60 -12.40
CA ARG A 83 -24.85 0.66 -11.95
C ARG A 83 -25.71 -0.44 -12.57
N ASP A 84 -25.48 -0.75 -13.84
CA ASP A 84 -26.20 -1.81 -14.55
C ASP A 84 -25.72 -3.20 -14.12
N ASN A 85 -24.46 -3.34 -13.68
CA ASN A 85 -23.88 -4.60 -13.21
C ASN A 85 -22.95 -4.41 -11.99
N PRO A 86 -23.49 -4.47 -10.76
CA PRO A 86 -22.70 -4.43 -9.52
C PRO A 86 -21.69 -5.59 -9.37
N GLY A 87 -21.80 -6.66 -10.17
CA GLY A 87 -20.81 -7.74 -10.22
C GLY A 87 -19.40 -7.26 -10.61
N LEU A 88 -19.28 -6.06 -11.19
CA LEU A 88 -18.00 -5.45 -11.58
C LEU A 88 -17.21 -4.85 -10.41
N ILE A 89 -17.80 -4.70 -9.21
CA ILE A 89 -17.14 -4.02 -8.06
C ILE A 89 -15.75 -4.59 -7.76
N ARG A 90 -15.60 -5.92 -7.74
CA ARG A 90 -14.31 -6.57 -7.42
C ARG A 90 -13.22 -6.21 -8.44
N ASN A 91 -13.59 -6.06 -9.72
CA ASN A 91 -12.65 -5.71 -10.78
C ASN A 91 -12.37 -4.20 -10.78
N MET A 92 -13.41 -3.39 -10.61
CA MET A 92 -13.33 -1.94 -10.44
C MET A 92 -12.37 -1.54 -9.31
N VAL A 93 -12.43 -2.20 -8.15
CA VAL A 93 -11.53 -1.89 -7.03
C VAL A 93 -10.06 -2.08 -7.43
N ALA A 94 -9.72 -3.16 -8.12
CA ALA A 94 -8.36 -3.38 -8.62
C ALA A 94 -7.96 -2.32 -9.65
N GLU A 95 -8.87 -1.94 -10.54
CA GLU A 95 -8.63 -0.88 -11.52
C GLU A 95 -8.44 0.49 -10.86
N ILE A 96 -9.21 0.84 -9.83
CA ILE A 96 -9.05 2.09 -9.05
C ILE A 96 -7.65 2.12 -8.43
N ILE A 97 -7.20 1.01 -7.84
CA ILE A 97 -5.88 0.92 -7.21
C ILE A 97 -4.76 1.08 -8.25
N ARG A 98 -4.88 0.46 -9.43
CA ARG A 98 -3.95 0.65 -10.55
C ARG A 98 -3.97 2.10 -11.03
N TYR A 99 -5.15 2.67 -11.25
CA TYR A 99 -5.30 3.98 -11.86
C TYR A 99 -4.84 5.09 -10.91
N GLN A 100 -5.21 5.02 -9.63
CA GLN A 100 -4.75 5.95 -8.59
C GLN A 100 -3.25 5.84 -8.34
N THR A 101 -2.70 4.61 -8.28
CA THR A 101 -1.35 4.32 -7.80
C THR A 101 -0.99 5.13 -6.54
N PRO A 102 -1.58 4.81 -5.36
CA PRO A 102 -1.49 5.68 -4.17
C PRO A 102 -0.05 5.96 -3.70
N LEU A 103 0.88 5.03 -3.96
CA LEU A 103 2.31 5.23 -3.77
C LEU A 103 2.98 5.28 -5.14
N ALA A 104 3.39 6.47 -5.57
CA ALA A 104 3.95 6.68 -6.90
C ALA A 104 5.27 5.93 -7.13
N TYR A 105 6.08 5.77 -6.09
CA TYR A 105 7.35 5.04 -6.17
C TYR A 105 7.77 4.43 -4.83
N MET A 106 8.67 3.45 -4.92
CA MET A 106 9.50 2.96 -3.81
C MET A 106 10.96 3.02 -4.20
N ARG A 107 11.85 3.17 -3.21
CA ARG A 107 13.29 3.28 -3.43
C ARG A 107 14.03 2.05 -2.91
N ARG A 108 15.12 1.71 -3.58
CA ARG A 108 16.13 0.73 -3.18
C ARG A 108 17.52 1.36 -3.23
N THR A 109 18.49 0.71 -2.59
CA THR A 109 19.91 1.08 -2.66
C THR A 109 20.66 -0.11 -3.21
N ALA A 110 21.44 0.08 -4.28
CA ALA A 110 22.24 -0.98 -4.87
C ALA A 110 23.35 -1.42 -3.91
N THR A 111 23.45 -2.71 -3.63
CA THR A 111 24.47 -3.26 -2.71
C THR A 111 25.79 -3.60 -3.40
N ARG A 112 25.78 -3.69 -4.73
CA ARG A 112 26.93 -3.96 -5.59
C ARG A 112 26.67 -3.38 -6.98
N GLN A 113 27.73 -3.22 -7.77
CA GLN A 113 27.59 -2.88 -9.18
C GLN A 113 26.75 -3.95 -9.91
N THR A 114 25.83 -3.49 -10.76
CA THR A 114 25.01 -4.36 -11.60
C THR A 114 24.59 -3.61 -12.88
N GLU A 115 23.91 -4.32 -13.79
CA GLU A 115 23.40 -3.74 -15.04
C GLU A 115 21.88 -3.94 -15.10
N LEU A 116 21.16 -2.89 -15.47
CA LEU A 116 19.71 -2.92 -15.66
C LEU A 116 19.35 -2.16 -16.94
N ALA A 117 18.68 -2.84 -17.87
CA ALA A 117 18.28 -2.27 -19.17
C ALA A 117 19.44 -1.59 -19.93
N GLY A 118 20.62 -2.22 -19.93
CA GLY A 118 21.81 -1.68 -20.60
C GLY A 118 22.53 -0.56 -19.84
N GLN A 119 22.10 -0.23 -18.62
CA GLN A 119 22.68 0.83 -17.80
C GLN A 119 23.41 0.24 -16.60
N THR A 120 24.64 0.70 -16.35
CA THR A 120 25.42 0.34 -15.18
C THR A 120 24.91 1.10 -13.96
N ILE A 121 24.54 0.37 -12.91
CA ILE A 121 24.16 0.88 -11.58
C ILE A 121 25.32 0.57 -10.63
N GLN A 122 25.85 1.58 -9.94
CA GLN A 122 26.97 1.43 -9.01
C GLN A 122 26.51 1.02 -7.61
N ALA A 123 27.42 0.43 -6.84
CA ALA A 123 27.16 0.17 -5.42
C ALA A 123 26.90 1.51 -4.69
N GLY A 124 25.84 1.57 -3.89
CA GLY A 124 25.41 2.78 -3.19
C GLY A 124 24.39 3.64 -3.95
N ASP A 125 24.19 3.41 -5.25
CA ASP A 125 23.21 4.17 -6.03
C ASP A 125 21.78 3.96 -5.52
N LYS A 126 21.01 5.04 -5.53
CA LYS A 126 19.57 5.01 -5.21
C LYS A 126 18.80 4.67 -6.49
N VAL A 127 18.03 3.58 -6.43
CA VAL A 127 17.20 3.13 -7.55
C VAL A 127 15.73 3.34 -7.18
N LEU A 128 14.99 4.11 -7.98
CA LEU A 128 13.58 4.39 -7.77
C LEU A 128 12.73 3.56 -8.74
N MET A 129 11.77 2.81 -8.21
CA MET A 129 10.79 2.07 -8.98
C MET A 129 9.52 2.91 -9.06
N TRP A 130 9.32 3.60 -10.18
CA TRP A 130 8.16 4.45 -10.44
C TRP A 130 6.93 3.63 -10.82
N TYR A 131 6.23 3.09 -9.82
CA TYR A 131 5.01 2.30 -10.01
C TYR A 131 3.95 3.05 -10.83
N VAL A 132 3.85 4.38 -10.68
CA VAL A 132 2.90 5.20 -11.46
C VAL A 132 3.18 5.13 -12.96
N SER A 133 4.46 5.09 -13.34
CA SER A 133 4.89 4.92 -14.74
C SER A 133 4.62 3.50 -15.22
N GLY A 134 5.01 2.48 -14.44
CA GLY A 134 4.78 1.08 -14.82
C GLY A 134 3.29 0.71 -14.93
N ASN A 135 2.43 1.31 -14.11
CA ASN A 135 0.97 1.16 -14.21
C ASN A 135 0.36 1.85 -15.44
N ARG A 136 1.15 2.61 -16.20
CA ARG A 136 0.80 3.23 -17.48
C ARG A 136 1.58 2.63 -18.66
N ASP A 137 2.36 1.56 -18.45
CA ASP A 137 3.15 0.94 -19.51
C ASP A 137 2.27 0.15 -20.49
N SER A 138 2.07 0.73 -21.68
CA SER A 138 1.24 0.16 -22.76
C SER A 138 1.81 -1.12 -23.38
N ARG A 139 3.08 -1.45 -23.11
CA ARG A 139 3.68 -2.73 -23.52
C ARG A 139 3.13 -3.91 -22.70
N VAL A 140 2.58 -3.64 -21.52
CA VAL A 140 2.10 -4.64 -20.57
C VAL A 140 0.60 -4.54 -20.33
N ILE A 141 0.08 -3.30 -20.22
CA ILE A 141 -1.32 -3.01 -19.92
C ILE A 141 -1.93 -2.32 -21.14
N SER A 142 -2.85 -2.98 -21.86
CA SER A 142 -3.52 -2.36 -23.00
C SER A 142 -4.33 -1.13 -22.57
N GLU A 143 -4.30 -0.05 -23.33
CA GLU A 143 -5.04 1.18 -23.00
C GLU A 143 -4.78 1.65 -21.55
N ALA A 144 -3.51 1.65 -21.13
CA ALA A 144 -3.12 1.85 -19.73
C ALA A 144 -3.56 3.20 -19.15
N ASP A 145 -3.68 4.24 -19.99
CA ASP A 145 -4.15 5.57 -19.60
C ASP A 145 -5.67 5.67 -19.48
N ARG A 146 -6.43 4.64 -19.86
CA ARG A 146 -7.89 4.61 -19.68
C ARG A 146 -8.27 3.94 -18.37
N PHE A 147 -9.28 4.48 -17.72
CA PHE A 147 -9.94 3.86 -16.58
C PHE A 147 -11.05 2.94 -17.10
N LEU A 148 -10.87 1.62 -16.95
CA LEU A 148 -11.79 0.60 -17.48
C LEU A 148 -12.16 -0.39 -16.37
N ILE A 149 -13.39 -0.32 -15.85
CA ILE A 149 -13.78 -1.11 -14.66
C ILE A 149 -13.95 -2.61 -14.95
N ASP A 150 -14.01 -2.97 -16.22
CA ASP A 150 -14.19 -4.31 -16.78
C ASP A 150 -12.89 -4.84 -17.43
N ARG A 151 -11.74 -4.19 -17.19
CA ARG A 151 -10.42 -4.67 -17.62
C ARG A 151 -10.20 -6.13 -17.22
N LYS A 152 -9.92 -7.00 -18.19
CA LYS A 152 -9.78 -8.46 -17.99
C LYS A 152 -8.70 -8.83 -16.96
N ASP A 153 -7.64 -8.04 -16.89
CA ASP A 153 -6.47 -8.25 -16.03
C ASP A 153 -6.26 -7.10 -15.04
N ALA A 154 -7.33 -6.54 -14.46
CA ALA A 154 -7.26 -5.40 -13.54
C ALA A 154 -6.32 -5.58 -12.33
N ARG A 155 -6.01 -6.82 -11.94
CA ARG A 155 -5.04 -7.12 -10.85
C ARG A 155 -3.57 -7.08 -11.29
N ARG A 156 -3.29 -6.99 -12.59
CA ARG A 156 -1.94 -6.91 -13.13
C ARG A 156 -1.44 -5.48 -13.04
N HIS A 157 -1.05 -5.07 -11.83
CA HIS A 157 -0.56 -3.72 -11.54
C HIS A 157 0.52 -3.72 -10.45
N LEU A 158 1.27 -2.63 -10.34
CA LEU A 158 2.40 -2.47 -9.42
C LEU A 158 2.06 -1.70 -8.14
N SER A 159 0.82 -1.26 -7.93
CA SER A 159 0.46 -0.38 -6.80
C SER A 159 0.70 -0.99 -5.40
N PHE A 160 0.79 -2.32 -5.29
CA PHE A 160 1.16 -3.03 -4.06
C PHE A 160 2.61 -3.53 -4.06
N GLY A 161 3.41 -3.19 -5.07
CA GLY A 161 4.73 -3.76 -5.28
C GLY A 161 4.69 -5.24 -5.69
N PHE A 162 5.85 -5.87 -5.69
CA PHE A 162 6.06 -7.30 -5.94
C PHE A 162 7.30 -7.78 -5.17
N GLY A 163 7.31 -9.04 -4.75
CA GLY A 163 8.40 -9.65 -3.98
C GLY A 163 8.20 -9.54 -2.46
N ILE A 164 9.30 -9.77 -1.71
CA ILE A 164 9.38 -9.74 -0.24
C ILE A 164 10.08 -8.49 0.27
#